data_AF-A0A537QMP2-F1
#
_entry.id   AF-A0A537QMP2-F1
#
_cell.length_a   1.000
_cell.length_b   1.000
_cell.length_c   1.000
_cell.angle_alpha   90.00
_cell.angle_beta   90.00
_cell.angle_gamma   90.00
#
_symmetry.space_group_name_H-M   'P 1'
#
loop_
_entity.id
_entity.type
_entity.pdbx_description
1 polymer ?
#
loop_
_entity_poly.entity_id
_entity_poly.type
_entity_poly.pdbx_seq_one_letter_code
_entity_poly.pdbx_strand_id
1 'polypeptide(L)'
;MKIDETLEMSYPRKLVEQIILGLTDLLNQHLIKLAGFDFPSEQRQHFRREARTWLDKIQRLRMKPNNRPGSFKFYYDLLFDFPFGGVEVQNMRTIMQFISEEYDGIRPTKTPEELVAWLNAFHIKLAEALHEGEAVLDMLPE
;
A
#
# COMPACT_ATOMS: atom_id res chain seq x y z
N MET A 1 0.58 16.54 -8.76
CA MET A 1 0.81 16.42 -10.21
C MET A 1 -0.09 15.31 -10.73
N LYS A 2 -0.82 15.51 -11.83
CA LYS A 2 -1.67 14.45 -12.41
C LYS A 2 -0.82 13.41 -13.15
N ILE A 3 -1.29 12.18 -13.19
CA ILE A 3 -0.61 11.07 -13.88
C ILE A 3 -0.66 11.33 -15.40
N ASP A 4 0.41 10.97 -16.11
CA ASP A 4 0.48 11.06 -17.57
C ASP A 4 -0.55 10.11 -18.21
N GLU A 5 -1.51 10.69 -18.95
CA GLU A 5 -2.62 9.99 -19.60
C GLU A 5 -2.15 8.92 -20.62
N THR A 6 -0.93 9.05 -21.16
CA THR A 6 -0.38 8.13 -22.17
C THR A 6 0.04 6.77 -21.61
N LEU A 7 0.15 6.64 -20.28
CA LEU A 7 0.56 5.41 -19.59
C LEU A 7 -0.60 4.69 -18.90
N GLU A 8 -1.82 5.21 -19.03
CA GLU A 8 -3.00 4.66 -18.38
C GLU A 8 -3.48 3.36 -19.04
N MET A 9 -3.81 2.36 -18.22
CA MET A 9 -4.31 1.07 -18.69
C MET A 9 -5.74 0.88 -18.24
N SER A 10 -6.67 0.76 -19.19
CA SER A 10 -8.09 0.61 -18.90
C SER A 10 -8.55 -0.84 -18.99
N TYR A 11 -9.04 -1.37 -17.87
CA TYR A 11 -9.49 -2.75 -17.74
C TYR A 11 -10.94 -2.83 -17.21
N PRO A 12 -11.62 -3.98 -17.37
CA PRO A 12 -12.85 -4.24 -16.62
C PRO A 12 -12.60 -4.11 -15.11
N ARG A 13 -13.56 -3.52 -14.37
CA ARG A 13 -13.44 -3.29 -12.92
C ARG A 13 -12.96 -4.52 -12.14
N LYS A 14 -13.51 -5.70 -12.46
CA LYS A 14 -13.13 -6.97 -11.81
C LYS A 14 -11.66 -7.34 -12.01
N LEU A 15 -11.08 -7.01 -13.16
CA LEU A 15 -9.66 -7.26 -13.41
C LEU A 15 -8.78 -6.27 -12.65
N VAL A 16 -9.19 -4.99 -12.58
CA VAL A 16 -8.52 -3.98 -11.74
C VAL A 16 -8.49 -4.44 -10.28
N GLU A 17 -9.61 -4.92 -9.77
CA GLU A 17 -9.74 -5.47 -8.42
C GLU A 17 -8.75 -6.62 -8.17
N GLN A 18 -8.70 -7.61 -9.07
CA GLN A 18 -7.76 -8.73 -8.97
C GLN A 18 -6.29 -8.29 -9.00
N ILE A 19 -5.96 -7.30 -9.85
CA ILE A 19 -4.61 -6.75 -9.91
C ILE A 19 -4.23 -6.09 -8.59
N ILE A 20 -5.11 -5.28 -8.00
CA ILE A 20 -4.85 -4.61 -6.73
C ILE A 20 -4.70 -5.64 -5.61
N LEU A 21 -5.63 -6.59 -5.48
CA LEU A 21 -5.58 -7.64 -4.46
C LEU A 21 -4.31 -8.49 -4.55
N GLY A 22 -3.81 -8.75 -5.76
CA GLY A 22 -2.55 -9.46 -5.96
C GLY A 22 -1.29 -8.68 -5.54
N LEU A 23 -1.40 -7.39 -5.24
CA LEU A 23 -0.30 -6.52 -4.81
C LEU A 23 -0.44 -6.09 -3.35
N THR A 24 -1.63 -6.19 -2.76
CA THR A 24 -1.95 -5.60 -1.46
C THR A 24 -1.06 -6.12 -0.33
N ASP A 25 -0.86 -7.44 -0.23
CA ASP A 25 -0.07 -8.03 0.86
C ASP A 25 1.40 -7.58 0.79
N LEU A 26 2.00 -7.66 -0.40
CA LEU A 26 3.38 -7.21 -0.65
C LEU A 26 3.56 -5.73 -0.30
N LEU A 27 2.64 -4.88 -0.75
CA LEU A 27 2.67 -3.46 -0.47
C LEU A 27 2.55 -3.19 1.03
N ASN A 28 1.60 -3.83 1.71
CA ASN A 28 1.37 -3.62 3.14
C ASN A 28 2.55 -4.07 3.99
N GLN A 29 3.15 -5.23 3.69
CA GLN A 29 4.36 -5.68 4.39
C GLN A 29 5.52 -4.69 4.23
N HIS A 30 5.72 -4.14 3.03
CA HIS A 30 6.77 -3.15 2.79
C HIS A 30 6.49 -1.82 3.49
N LEU A 31 5.24 -1.38 3.54
CA LEU A 31 4.85 -0.18 4.31
C LEU A 31 5.10 -0.38 5.81
N ILE A 32 4.80 -1.57 6.34
CA ILE A 32 5.06 -1.92 7.75
C ILE A 32 6.57 -1.94 8.02
N LYS A 33 7.38 -2.54 7.14
CA LYS A 33 8.85 -2.52 7.22
C LYS A 33 9.38 -1.07 7.27
N LEU A 34 8.92 -0.21 6.36
CA LEU A 34 9.36 1.18 6.27
C LEU A 34 8.91 2.05 7.46
N ALA A 35 7.69 1.86 7.96
CA ALA A 35 7.10 2.72 8.98
C ALA A 35 7.32 2.25 10.42
N GLY A 36 7.63 0.96 10.60
CA GLY A 36 7.69 0.29 11.90
C GLY A 36 9.07 -0.18 12.33
N PHE A 37 10.06 -0.20 11.44
CA PHE A 37 11.39 -0.72 11.73
C PHE A 37 12.48 0.24 11.26
N ASP A 38 13.60 0.23 12.00
CA ASP A 38 14.78 1.03 11.69
C ASP A 38 15.78 0.20 10.88
N PHE A 39 15.41 -0.08 9.63
CA PHE A 39 16.29 -0.79 8.70
C PHE A 39 17.44 0.10 8.21
N PRO A 40 18.61 -0.49 7.89
CA PRO A 40 19.70 0.22 7.21
C PRO A 40 19.23 0.88 5.91
N SER A 41 19.85 2.02 5.54
CA SER A 41 19.43 2.84 4.40
C SER A 41 19.32 2.08 3.08
N GLU A 42 20.22 1.11 2.83
CA GLU A 42 20.17 0.28 1.62
C GLU A 42 18.91 -0.58 1.56
N GLN A 43 18.53 -1.21 2.67
CA GLN A 43 17.31 -2.02 2.76
C GLN A 43 16.06 -1.15 2.67
N ARG A 44 16.04 0.02 3.33
CA ARG A 44 14.95 0.99 3.19
C ARG A 44 14.76 1.41 1.73
N GLN A 45 15.84 1.72 1.02
CA GLN A 45 15.79 2.09 -0.40
C GLN A 45 15.28 0.93 -1.27
N HIS A 46 15.70 -0.31 -0.98
CA HIS A 46 15.18 -1.49 -1.65
C HIS A 46 13.67 -1.62 -1.45
N PHE A 47 13.20 -1.60 -0.20
CA PHE A 47 11.77 -1.69 0.12
C PHE A 47 10.93 -0.59 -0.51
N ARG A 48 11.45 0.64 -0.50
CA ARG A 48 10.80 1.79 -1.14
C ARG A 48 10.71 1.61 -2.65
N ARG A 49 11.72 1.04 -3.30
CA ARG A 49 11.72 0.80 -4.76
C ARG A 49 10.65 -0.23 -5.16
N GLU A 50 10.51 -1.30 -4.39
CA GLU A 50 9.48 -2.33 -4.64
C GLU A 50 8.08 -1.75 -4.42
N ALA A 51 7.83 -1.11 -3.28
CA ALA A 51 6.58 -0.44 -2.99
C ALA A 51 6.22 0.61 -4.07
N ARG A 52 7.20 1.39 -4.54
CA ARG A 52 7.00 2.37 -5.62
C ARG A 52 6.58 1.70 -6.92
N THR A 53 7.13 0.53 -7.23
CA THR A 53 6.78 -0.24 -8.44
C THR A 53 5.32 -0.70 -8.40
N TRP A 54 4.84 -1.19 -7.25
CA TRP A 54 3.45 -1.62 -7.12
C TRP A 54 2.48 -0.43 -7.10
N LEU A 55 2.82 0.66 -6.42
CA LEU A 55 2.03 1.89 -6.44
C LEU A 55 1.95 2.50 -7.84
N ASP A 56 3.05 2.49 -8.59
CA ASP A 56 3.06 2.95 -9.98
C ASP A 56 2.13 2.12 -10.87
N LYS A 57 2.09 0.80 -10.65
CA LYS A 57 1.14 -0.07 -11.32
C LYS A 57 -0.30 0.26 -10.94
N ILE A 58 -0.60 0.42 -9.64
CA ILE A 58 -1.96 0.69 -9.14
C ILE A 58 -2.48 2.04 -9.66
N GLN A 59 -1.67 3.10 -9.57
CA GLN A 59 -2.09 4.47 -9.93
C GLN A 59 -2.42 4.62 -11.42
N ARG A 60 -1.84 3.78 -12.29
CA ARG A 60 -2.10 3.77 -13.75
C ARG A 60 -3.35 3.00 -14.15
N LEU A 61 -3.99 2.28 -13.22
CA LEU A 61 -5.20 1.52 -13.52
C LEU A 61 -6.39 2.46 -13.71
N ARG A 62 -7.13 2.23 -14.79
CA ARG A 62 -8.41 2.87 -15.09
C ARG A 62 -9.46 1.79 -15.32
N MET A 63 -10.73 2.14 -15.10
CA MET A 63 -11.85 1.23 -15.27
C MET A 63 -12.65 1.54 -16.53
N LYS A 64 -12.96 0.50 -17.30
CA LYS A 64 -13.96 0.56 -18.37
C LYS A 64 -15.37 0.74 -17.78
N PRO A 65 -16.30 1.38 -18.53
CA PRO A 65 -16.13 1.88 -19.90
C PRO A 65 -15.60 3.32 -20.01
N ASN A 66 -15.56 4.08 -18.91
CA ASN A 66 -15.33 5.52 -18.93
C ASN A 66 -13.88 5.94 -18.64
N ASN A 67 -12.96 4.97 -18.53
CA ASN A 67 -11.55 5.17 -18.21
C ASN A 67 -11.34 6.01 -16.94
N ARG A 68 -12.19 5.84 -15.92
CA ARG A 68 -12.05 6.56 -14.65
C ARG A 68 -11.32 5.74 -13.60
N PRO A 69 -10.67 6.39 -12.62
CA PRO A 69 -10.24 5.74 -11.40
C PRO A 69 -11.42 5.11 -10.63
N GLY A 70 -11.09 4.29 -9.63
CA GLY A 70 -12.06 3.78 -8.67
C GLY A 70 -12.56 4.86 -7.73
N SER A 71 -13.64 4.55 -6.99
CA SER A 71 -14.05 5.37 -5.84
C SER A 71 -13.06 5.23 -4.70
N PHE A 72 -12.99 6.21 -3.80
CA PHE A 72 -12.26 6.11 -2.53
C PHE A 72 -12.49 4.75 -1.84
N LYS A 73 -13.76 4.38 -1.61
CA LYS A 73 -14.12 3.10 -0.96
C LYS A 73 -13.56 1.88 -1.69
N PHE A 74 -13.46 1.93 -3.02
CA PHE A 74 -12.92 0.81 -3.79
C PHE A 74 -11.43 0.61 -3.50
N TYR A 75 -10.65 1.68 -3.44
CA TYR A 75 -9.23 1.57 -3.12
C TYR A 75 -9.00 1.24 -1.64
N TYR A 76 -9.72 1.91 -0.74
CA TYR A 76 -9.59 1.66 0.71
C TYR A 76 -9.95 0.21 1.07
N ASP A 77 -11.05 -0.30 0.53
CA ASP A 77 -11.49 -1.66 0.82
C ASP A 77 -10.44 -2.69 0.36
N LEU A 78 -9.92 -2.54 -0.87
CA LEU A 78 -8.97 -3.51 -1.45
C LEU A 78 -7.56 -3.44 -0.84
N LEU A 79 -7.12 -2.26 -0.41
CA LEU A 79 -5.76 -2.05 0.09
C LEU A 79 -5.66 -2.22 1.61
N PHE A 80 -6.74 -1.95 2.35
CA PHE A 80 -6.73 -1.94 3.82
C PHE A 80 -7.84 -2.79 4.46
N ASP A 81 -9.11 -2.51 4.15
CA ASP A 81 -10.25 -3.10 4.88
C ASP A 81 -10.34 -4.62 4.69
N PHE A 82 -10.19 -5.13 3.47
CA PHE A 82 -10.25 -6.57 3.23
C PHE A 82 -9.07 -7.34 3.88
N PRO A 83 -7.80 -6.87 3.79
CA PRO A 83 -6.70 -7.53 4.48
C PRO A 83 -6.70 -7.42 6.01
N PHE A 84 -7.16 -6.30 6.57
CA PHE A 84 -6.97 -6.00 7.99
C PHE A 84 -8.26 -5.79 8.81
N GLY A 85 -9.38 -5.46 8.17
CA GLY A 85 -10.61 -5.01 8.82
C GLY A 85 -11.11 -5.95 9.92
N GLY A 86 -11.29 -5.40 11.12
CA GLY A 86 -11.81 -6.10 12.30
C GLY A 86 -10.79 -6.97 13.05
N VAL A 87 -9.58 -7.15 12.53
CA VAL A 87 -8.49 -7.94 13.15
C VAL A 87 -7.12 -7.25 13.02
N GLU A 88 -7.11 -5.94 12.83
CA GLU A 88 -5.96 -5.15 12.38
C GLU A 88 -4.76 -5.33 13.31
N VAL A 89 -4.98 -5.19 14.62
CA VAL A 89 -3.93 -5.25 15.65
C VAL A 89 -3.33 -6.65 15.75
N GLN A 90 -4.16 -7.69 15.64
CA GLN A 90 -3.68 -9.07 15.71
C GLN A 90 -2.84 -9.42 14.47
N ASN A 91 -3.30 -9.05 13.28
CA ASN A 91 -2.54 -9.25 12.05
C ASN A 91 -1.23 -8.45 12.07
N MET A 92 -1.25 -7.20 12.56
CA MET A 92 -0.04 -6.38 12.70
C MET A 92 0.98 -7.04 13.63
N ARG A 93 0.56 -7.59 14.78
CA ARG A 93 1.45 -8.35 15.69
C ARG A 93 2.13 -9.51 14.97
N THR A 94 1.37 -10.31 14.23
CA THR A 94 1.90 -11.46 13.49
C THR A 94 2.89 -11.03 12.40
N ILE A 95 2.58 -9.99 11.62
CA ILE A 95 3.47 -9.49 10.58
C ILE A 95 4.76 -8.93 11.19
N MET A 96 4.67 -8.15 12.26
CA MET A 96 5.84 -7.60 12.95
C MET A 96 6.73 -8.70 13.53
N GLN A 97 6.13 -9.75 14.09
CA GLN A 97 6.87 -10.92 14.56
C GLN A 97 7.60 -11.60 13.40
N PHE A 98 6.91 -11.86 12.29
CA PHE A 98 7.51 -12.46 11.09
C PHE A 98 8.68 -11.63 10.55
N ILE A 99 8.53 -10.30 10.45
CA ILE A 99 9.62 -9.40 10.04
C ILE A 99 10.79 -9.48 11.03
N SER A 100 10.51 -9.51 12.33
CA SER A 100 11.58 -9.63 13.34
C SER A 100 12.35 -10.95 13.19
N GLU A 101 11.65 -12.05 12.90
CA GLU A 101 12.26 -13.36 12.66
C GLU A 101 13.05 -13.42 11.34
N GLU A 102 12.55 -12.78 10.28
CA GLU A 102 13.18 -12.73 8.96
C GLU A 102 14.49 -11.91 8.95
N TYR A 103 14.57 -10.84 9.76
CA TYR A 103 15.68 -9.88 9.76
C TYR A 103 16.46 -9.89 11.08
N ASP A 104 16.99 -11.07 11.46
CA ASP A 104 17.95 -11.26 12.56
C ASP A 104 17.50 -10.67 13.92
N GLY A 105 16.21 -10.72 14.21
CA GLY A 105 15.66 -10.24 15.49
C GLY A 105 15.55 -8.73 15.60
N ILE A 106 15.50 -8.00 14.48
CA ILE A 106 15.26 -6.56 14.48
C ILE A 106 14.00 -6.22 15.29
N ARG A 107 14.08 -5.18 16.13
CA ARG A 107 12.97 -4.77 16.98
C ARG A 107 12.14 -3.68 16.32
N PRO A 108 10.80 -3.75 16.43
CA PRO A 108 9.94 -2.68 15.98
C PRO A 108 10.16 -1.41 16.82
N THR A 109 10.02 -0.26 16.16
CA THR A 109 10.13 1.09 16.75
C THR A 109 8.80 1.64 17.24
N LYS A 110 7.69 0.96 16.91
CA LYS A 110 6.31 1.34 17.22
C LYS A 110 5.54 0.13 17.75
N THR A 111 4.48 0.39 18.51
CA THR A 111 3.55 -0.67 18.88
C THR A 111 2.70 -1.12 17.68
N PRO A 112 2.12 -2.33 17.73
CA PRO A 112 1.15 -2.76 16.72
C PRO A 112 -0.01 -1.77 16.54
N GLU A 113 -0.51 -1.19 17.63
CA GLU A 113 -1.62 -0.24 17.61
C GLU A 113 -1.23 1.08 16.91
N GLU A 114 -0.02 1.58 17.19
CA GLU A 114 0.53 2.77 16.51
C GLU A 114 0.72 2.52 15.01
N LEU A 115 1.19 1.33 14.63
CA LEU A 115 1.37 0.97 13.23
C LEU A 115 0.04 0.76 12.49
N VAL A 116 -0.96 0.17 13.13
CA VAL A 116 -2.31 0.08 12.56
C VAL A 116 -2.88 1.47 12.32
N ALA A 117 -2.78 2.36 13.30
CA ALA A 117 -3.25 3.74 13.16
C ALA A 117 -2.53 4.47 12.02
N TRP A 118 -1.21 4.31 11.93
CA TRP A 118 -0.40 4.88 10.85
C TRP A 118 -0.77 4.30 9.49
N LEU A 119 -0.91 2.98 9.38
CA LEU A 119 -1.21 2.29 8.13
C LEU A 119 -2.61 2.65 7.63
N ASN A 120 -3.60 2.69 8.53
CA ASN A 120 -4.94 3.15 8.20
C ASN A 120 -4.92 4.60 7.66
N ALA A 121 -4.24 5.51 8.37
CA ALA A 121 -4.14 6.90 7.93
C ALA A 121 -3.42 7.06 6.58
N PHE A 122 -2.40 6.23 6.32
CA PHE A 122 -1.73 6.18 5.02
C PHE A 122 -2.70 5.72 3.92
N HIS A 123 -3.45 4.64 4.15
CA HIS A 123 -4.37 4.06 3.18
C HIS A 123 -5.59 4.93 2.89
N ILE A 124 -6.07 5.70 3.87
CA ILE A 124 -7.09 6.73 3.64
C ILE A 124 -6.58 7.76 2.63
N LYS A 125 -5.42 8.37 2.89
CA LYS A 125 -4.82 9.37 1.98
C LYS A 125 -4.51 8.78 0.60
N LEU A 126 -4.03 7.53 0.57
CA LEU A 126 -3.72 6.84 -0.68
C LEU A 126 -5.00 6.62 -1.50
N ALA A 127 -6.09 6.17 -0.87
CA ALA A 127 -7.36 5.96 -1.53
C ALA A 127 -7.97 7.27 -2.06
N GLU A 128 -7.82 8.39 -1.33
CA GLU A 128 -8.20 9.73 -1.81
C GLU A 128 -7.42 10.12 -3.05
N ALA A 129 -6.08 10.08 -2.98
CA ALA A 129 -5.22 10.46 -4.11
C ALA A 129 -5.48 9.59 -5.35
N LEU A 130 -5.63 8.28 -5.18
CA LEU A 130 -5.95 7.35 -6.27
C LEU A 130 -7.33 7.63 -6.88
N HIS A 131 -8.33 7.96 -6.05
CA HIS A 131 -9.65 8.34 -6.52
C HIS A 131 -9.62 9.60 -7.40
N GLU A 132 -8.84 10.58 -7.00
CA GLU A 132 -8.65 11.84 -7.73
C GLU A 132 -7.70 11.73 -8.94
N GLY A 133 -7.05 10.56 -9.12
CA GLY A 133 -6.08 10.33 -10.20
C GLY A 133 -4.75 11.06 -10.00
N GLU A 134 -4.39 11.35 -8.75
CA GLU A 134 -3.14 12.02 -8.39
C GLU A 134 -1.96 11.04 -8.31
N ALA A 135 -0.76 11.56 -8.50
CA ALA A 135 0.46 10.78 -8.33
C ALA A 135 0.70 10.45 -6.84
N VAL A 136 0.96 9.17 -6.55
CA VAL A 136 1.08 8.66 -5.16
C VAL A 136 2.50 8.21 -4.78
N LEU A 137 3.44 8.29 -5.72
CA LEU A 137 4.78 7.70 -5.56
C LEU A 137 5.65 8.39 -4.50
N ASP A 138 5.32 9.63 -4.16
CA ASP A 138 6.05 10.43 -3.17
C ASP A 138 5.42 10.34 -1.77
N MET A 139 4.34 9.55 -1.61
CA MET A 139 3.71 9.30 -0.32
C MET A 139 4.50 8.31 0.55
N LEU A 140 5.38 7.50 -0.06
CA LEU A 140 6.14 6.48 0.65
C LEU A 140 7.05 7.09 1.72
N PRO A 141 7.17 6.47 2.91
CA PRO A 141 8.11 6.91 3.94
C PRO A 141 9.55 6.98 3.41
N GLU A 142 10.30 7.95 3.91
CA GLU A 142 11.76 8.06 3.72
C GLU A 142 12.51 6.95 4.43
#